data_AF-A0A965P8G5-F1
#
_entry.id   AF-A0A965P8G5-F1
#
_cell.length_a   1.000
_cell.length_b   1.000
_cell.length_c   1.000
_cell.angle_alpha   90.00
_cell.angle_beta   90.00
_cell.angle_gamma   90.00
#
_symmetry.space_group_name_H-M   'P 1'
#
loop_
_entity.id
_entity.type
_entity.pdbx_description
1 polymer ?
#
loop_
_entity_poly.entity_id
_entity_poly.type
_entity_poly.pdbx_seq_one_letter_code
_entity_poly.pdbx_strand_id
1 'polypeptide(L)'
;MTGAPTGPSHRVDEGACGFAWVKIKGNTPFGRFAKKMGYARPAYGGGLMIWCPLMTQSIARKEAWGYAFAKVLTEAGIYAYCDSRLD
;
A
#
# COMPACT_ATOMS: atom_id res chain seq x y z
N MET A 1 6.84 -33.41 12.06
CA MET A 1 5.78 -33.23 13.08
C MET A 1 5.90 -31.80 13.60
N THR A 2 5.02 -30.89 13.20
CA THR A 2 4.96 -29.54 13.79
C THR A 2 3.55 -29.35 14.30
N GLY A 3 3.37 -29.58 15.61
CA GLY A 3 2.09 -29.41 16.28
C GLY A 3 1.62 -27.97 16.18
N ALA A 4 0.44 -27.76 15.62
CA ALA A 4 -0.24 -26.47 15.71
C ALA A 4 -0.51 -26.17 17.21
N PRO A 5 -0.38 -24.92 17.66
CA PRO A 5 -0.65 -24.56 19.04
C PRO A 5 -2.13 -24.86 19.38
N THR A 6 -2.36 -25.68 20.40
CA THR A 6 -3.67 -26.17 20.85
C THR A 6 -4.31 -25.30 21.96
N GLY A 7 -3.81 -24.08 22.17
CA GLY A 7 -4.38 -23.11 23.12
C GLY A 7 -5.30 -22.08 22.44
N PRO A 8 -6.23 -21.46 23.18
CA PRO A 8 -7.06 -20.37 22.65
C PRO A 8 -6.15 -19.21 22.19
N SER A 9 -6.20 -18.88 20.90
CA SER A 9 -5.52 -17.73 20.34
C SER A 9 -6.46 -16.53 20.41
N HIS A 10 -6.09 -15.51 21.18
CA HIS A 10 -6.83 -14.25 21.24
C HIS A 10 -6.35 -13.36 20.09
N ARG A 11 -7.25 -13.10 19.15
CA ARG A 11 -7.02 -12.10 18.10
C ARG A 11 -7.11 -10.72 18.75
N VAL A 12 -5.98 -10.01 18.83
CA VAL A 12 -5.98 -8.58 19.15
C VAL A 12 -6.37 -7.85 17.87
N ASP A 13 -7.51 -7.18 17.90
CA ASP A 13 -7.98 -6.38 16.77
C ASP A 13 -7.19 -5.07 16.71
N GLU A 14 -6.51 -4.82 15.58
CA GLU A 14 -5.77 -3.58 15.31
C GLU A 14 -6.64 -2.55 14.55
N GLY A 15 -7.95 -2.77 14.52
CA GLY A 15 -8.94 -1.94 13.83
C GLY A 15 -9.42 -2.54 12.51
N ALA A 16 -10.14 -1.75 11.74
CA ALA A 16 -10.82 -2.21 10.53
C ALA A 16 -9.86 -2.85 9.50
N CYS A 17 -10.36 -3.89 8.82
CA CYS A 17 -9.66 -4.56 7.74
C CYS A 17 -9.73 -3.74 6.45
N GLY A 18 -8.61 -3.63 5.75
CA GLY A 18 -8.62 -2.97 4.45
C GLY A 18 -7.29 -2.97 3.72
N PHE A 19 -7.25 -2.24 2.63
CA PHE A 19 -6.09 -2.06 1.76
C PHE A 19 -5.77 -0.59 1.55
N ALA A 20 -4.49 -0.31 1.28
CA ALA A 20 -4.07 1.01 0.83
C ALA A 20 -3.01 0.86 -0.28
N TRP A 21 -2.94 1.89 -1.12
CA TRP A 21 -1.97 2.01 -2.19
C TRP A 21 -1.65 3.48 -2.46
N VAL A 22 -0.52 3.73 -3.12
CA VAL A 22 -0.13 5.08 -3.56
C VAL A 22 -0.26 5.18 -5.06
N LYS A 23 -1.06 6.13 -5.55
CA LYS A 23 -1.25 6.40 -6.97
C LYS A 23 -0.23 7.41 -7.48
N ILE A 24 0.33 7.15 -8.65
CA ILE A 24 1.31 7.99 -9.35
C ILE A 24 0.95 8.13 -10.84
N LYS A 25 1.46 9.19 -11.49
CA LYS A 25 1.28 9.38 -12.94
C LYS A 25 2.16 8.41 -13.73
N GLY A 26 1.54 7.61 -14.61
CA GLY A 26 2.26 6.65 -15.45
C GLY A 26 3.10 7.29 -16.55
N ASN A 27 2.66 8.43 -17.12
CA ASN A 27 3.38 9.13 -18.19
C ASN A 27 4.47 10.09 -17.66
N THR A 28 5.26 9.62 -16.69
CA THR A 28 6.39 10.37 -16.11
C THR A 28 7.64 9.50 -16.14
N PRO A 29 8.86 10.07 -16.10
CA PRO A 29 10.08 9.28 -16.00
C PRO A 29 10.04 8.30 -14.81
N PHE A 30 9.60 8.79 -13.65
CA PHE A 30 9.42 7.97 -12.45
C PHE A 30 8.37 6.88 -12.63
N GLY A 31 7.19 7.19 -13.18
CA GLY A 31 6.13 6.20 -13.39
C GLY A 31 6.56 5.08 -14.35
N ARG A 32 7.24 5.43 -15.44
CA ARG A 32 7.78 4.46 -16.40
C ARG A 32 8.86 3.58 -15.75
N PHE A 33 9.76 4.19 -14.97
CA PHE A 33 10.78 3.48 -14.20
C PHE A 33 10.14 2.51 -13.19
N ALA A 34 9.21 2.98 -12.35
CA ALA A 34 8.55 2.19 -11.33
C ALA A 34 7.79 1.00 -11.93
N LYS A 35 7.12 1.20 -13.07
CA LYS A 35 6.47 0.11 -13.81
C LYS A 35 7.48 -0.90 -14.36
N LYS A 36 8.57 -0.42 -14.99
CA LYS A 36 9.62 -1.29 -15.57
C LYS A 36 10.30 -2.15 -14.51
N MET A 37 10.51 -1.59 -13.32
CA MET A 37 11.12 -2.30 -12.19
C MET A 37 10.13 -3.21 -11.43
N GLY A 38 8.84 -3.21 -11.80
CA GLY A 38 7.83 -4.03 -11.14
C GLY A 38 7.30 -3.47 -9.82
N TYR A 39 7.64 -2.23 -9.46
CA TYR A 39 7.14 -1.57 -8.24
C TYR A 39 5.72 -1.04 -8.38
N ALA A 40 5.29 -0.72 -9.60
CA ALA A 40 3.98 -0.12 -9.86
C ALA A 40 3.18 -0.90 -10.91
N ARG A 41 1.87 -1.02 -10.68
CA ARG A 41 0.91 -1.68 -11.59
C ARG A 41 -0.18 -0.70 -12.05
N PRO A 42 -0.91 -0.96 -13.15
CA PRO A 42 -2.04 -0.11 -13.55
C PRO A 42 -3.05 0.06 -12.41
N ALA A 43 -3.45 1.30 -12.15
CA ALA A 43 -4.48 1.62 -11.17
C ALA A 43 -5.87 1.67 -11.82
N TYR A 44 -6.91 1.32 -11.05
CA TYR A 44 -8.28 1.55 -11.47
C TYR A 44 -8.55 3.06 -11.58
N GLY A 45 -9.18 3.49 -12.68
CA GLY A 45 -9.34 4.93 -13.00
C GLY A 45 -8.12 5.58 -13.66
N GLY A 46 -7.09 4.80 -14.01
CA GLY A 46 -5.93 5.27 -14.76
C GLY A 46 -4.71 5.62 -13.90
N GLY A 47 -3.56 5.79 -14.55
CA GLY A 47 -2.27 5.95 -13.88
C GLY A 47 -1.69 4.63 -13.38
N LEU A 48 -0.80 4.69 -12.40
CA LEU A 48 -0.19 3.53 -11.76
C LEU A 48 -0.42 3.59 -10.25
N MET A 49 -0.38 2.44 -9.60
CA MET A 49 -0.42 2.30 -8.15
C MET A 49 0.70 1.41 -7.64
N ILE A 50 1.25 1.80 -6.48
CA ILE A 50 2.20 1.02 -5.69
C ILE A 50 1.44 0.50 -4.47
N TRP A 51 1.42 -0.82 -4.30
CA TRP A 51 0.65 -1.46 -3.22
C TRP A 51 1.39 -1.36 -1.88
N CYS A 52 0.64 -1.22 -0.78
CA CYS A 52 1.22 -1.27 0.56
C CYS A 52 1.84 -2.65 0.85
N PRO A 53 3.12 -2.74 1.23
CA PRO A 53 3.79 -4.01 1.49
C PRO A 53 3.51 -4.56 2.91
N LEU A 54 2.80 -3.82 3.76
CA LEU A 54 2.56 -4.24 5.14
C LEU A 54 1.62 -5.44 5.21
N MET A 55 2.10 -6.52 5.81
CA MET A 55 1.36 -7.77 6.05
C MET A 55 0.51 -7.69 7.34
N THR A 56 -0.27 -6.63 7.50
CA THR A 56 -1.27 -6.45 8.59
C THR A 56 -2.67 -6.35 8.00
N GLN A 57 -3.69 -6.61 8.80
CA GLN A 57 -5.09 -6.33 8.42
C GLN A 57 -5.48 -4.87 8.67
N SER A 58 -4.80 -4.18 9.60
CA SER A 58 -5.17 -2.81 10.00
C SER A 58 -5.06 -1.82 8.83
N ILE A 59 -6.20 -1.26 8.42
CA ILE A 59 -6.24 -0.22 7.39
C ILE A 59 -5.49 1.04 7.83
N ALA A 60 -5.59 1.43 9.10
CA ALA A 60 -4.95 2.63 9.64
C ALA A 60 -3.41 2.58 9.49
N ARG A 61 -2.80 1.40 9.71
CA ARG A 61 -1.35 1.21 9.52
C ARG A 61 -0.97 1.31 8.03
N LYS A 62 -1.80 0.76 7.14
CA LYS A 62 -1.56 0.81 5.69
C LYS A 62 -1.72 2.24 5.15
N GLU A 63 -2.69 2.98 5.65
CA GLU A 63 -2.89 4.41 5.33
C GLU A 63 -1.72 5.25 5.83
N ALA A 64 -1.28 5.06 7.08
CA ALA A 64 -0.12 5.76 7.62
C ALA A 64 1.13 5.54 6.76
N TRP A 65 1.36 4.31 6.31
CA TRP A 65 2.42 4.00 5.35
C TRP A 65 2.23 4.73 4.02
N GLY A 66 1.01 4.70 3.46
CA GLY A 66 0.71 5.32 2.17
C GLY A 66 0.86 6.84 2.21
N TYR A 67 0.42 7.50 3.28
CA TYR A 67 0.60 8.94 3.48
C TYR A 67 2.07 9.32 3.61
N ALA A 68 2.84 8.59 4.41
CA ALA A 68 4.26 8.85 4.56
C ALA A 68 5.01 8.66 3.23
N PHE A 69 4.70 7.59 2.50
CA PHE A 69 5.33 7.32 1.21
C PHE A 69 4.95 8.34 0.14
N ALA A 70 3.67 8.69 0.04
CA ALA A 70 3.21 9.73 -0.89
C ALA A 70 3.86 11.09 -0.57
N LYS A 71 4.01 11.44 0.72
CA LYS A 71 4.68 12.68 1.15
C LYS A 71 6.13 12.75 0.68
N VAL A 72 6.91 11.68 0.85
CA VAL A 72 8.31 11.65 0.38
C VAL A 72 8.38 11.83 -1.13
N LEU A 73 7.47 11.20 -1.88
CA LEU A 73 7.41 11.36 -3.34
C LEU A 73 7.03 12.78 -3.75
N THR A 74 6.04 13.39 -3.10
CA THR A 74 5.62 14.76 -3.43
C THR A 74 6.69 15.78 -3.08
N GLU A 75 7.40 15.63 -1.96
CA GLU A 75 8.57 16.44 -1.60
C GLU A 75 9.71 16.32 -2.64
N ALA A 76 9.83 15.15 -3.28
CA ALA A 76 10.75 14.93 -4.41
C ALA A 76 10.21 15.41 -5.77
N GLY A 77 9.08 16.13 -5.80
CA GLY A 77 8.47 16.65 -7.04
C GLY A 77 7.68 15.62 -7.85
N ILE A 78 7.41 14.43 -7.29
CA ILE A 78 6.63 13.38 -7.93
C ILE A 78 5.17 13.48 -7.47
N TYR A 79 4.24 13.66 -8.40
CA TYR A 79 2.82 13.65 -8.07
C TYR A 79 2.39 12.25 -7.59
N ALA A 80 2.08 12.16 -6.29
CA ALA A 80 1.64 10.95 -5.61
C ALA A 80 0.55 11.24 -4.58
N TYR A 81 -0.39 10.31 -4.39
CA TYR A 81 -1.37 10.40 -3.31
C TYR A 81 -1.75 9.01 -2.78
N CYS A 82 -2.10 8.94 -1.49
CA CYS A 82 -2.58 7.73 -0.84
C CYS A 82 -4.07 7.54 -1.11
N ASP A 83 -4.47 6.30 -1.34
CA ASP A 83 -5.84 5.88 -1.57
C ASP A 83 -6.05 4.52 -0.88
N SER A 84 -7.25 4.28 -0.35
CA SER A 84 -7.54 3.14 0.52
C SER A 84 -8.95 2.64 0.33
N ARG A 85 -9.18 1.39 0.75
CA ARG A 85 -10.49 0.75 0.70
C ARG A 85 -10.63 -0.23 1.85
N LEU A 86 -11.78 -0.22 2.50
CA LEU A 86 -12.18 -1.30 3.39
C LEU A 86 -12.36 -2.61 2.59
N ASP A 87 -12.10 -3.73 3.25
CA ASP A 87 -12.27 -5.08 2.68
C ASP A 87 -13.51 -5.77 3.25
#